data_AF-A0A3C0YZZ7-F1
#
_entry.id   AF-A0A3C0YZZ7-F1
#
_cell.length_a   1.000
_cell.length_b   1.000
_cell.length_c   1.000
_cell.angle_alpha   90.00
_cell.angle_beta   90.00
_cell.angle_gamma   90.00
#
_symmetry.space_group_name_H-M   'P 1'
#
loop_
_entity.id
_entity.type
_entity.pdbx_description
1 polymer ?
#
loop_
_entity_poly.entity_id
_entity_poly.type
_entity_poly.pdbx_seq_one_letter_code
_entity_poly.pdbx_strand_id
1 'polypeptide(L)'
;FADGLQTIRFSHIENNEATSWGGGGILNDAGGDMTLANTLVRDNVAPTGGGIANRATLRMVHTLVTGNTGEHGGGIFALGTVDMFDSIVIENIGTYGGGILNGGVFHIDASTVGLNEAAEYGGGISVGLGSVSLVNVTIIGNTANGDLGGGGLFVNGSTTLVNVTIADNTAGHGGAVAGDGSVAMSNTIVAENSSPACTGRPFDSGQANLTDDATCTADTGFAVVEDAGISPLWNPIFVTALKMLDTDSPAVDAGVDELCPAVDQRGEIRPQDGNGDGTTTCDIGAIELDPPLARQPCYWAWTTVTQSELSDTVQQSFLDAGLADAEATAAAYGENYVCGGKVERFAIMQTDFRITLRVDQTDDLDGVGELVGTVLNILEEFDTDSTPGLVGGDIFLSVVSDGNQRGFQVAYVVAMDIRLAQGLSGTELLDALGY
;
A
#
# COMPACT_ATOMS: atom_id res chain seq x y z
N PHE A 1 -21.67 -1.79 2.62
CA PHE A 1 -22.59 -1.81 1.47
C PHE A 1 -22.79 -0.37 1.02
N ALA A 2 -22.48 -0.05 -0.24
CA ALA A 2 -22.61 1.29 -0.79
C ALA A 2 -23.61 1.35 -1.95
N ASP A 3 -24.60 2.23 -1.85
CA ASP A 3 -25.58 2.58 -2.90
C ASP A 3 -25.59 4.09 -3.22
N GLY A 4 -24.43 4.75 -3.12
CA GLY A 4 -24.21 6.17 -3.39
C GLY A 4 -22.73 6.57 -3.25
N LEU A 5 -22.44 7.88 -3.24
CA LEU A 5 -21.08 8.39 -2.98
C LEU A 5 -20.70 8.09 -1.52
N GLN A 6 -19.69 7.24 -1.33
CA GLN A 6 -19.16 6.89 -0.02
C GLN A 6 -17.65 7.12 -0.01
N THR A 7 -17.14 7.68 1.08
CA THR A 7 -15.70 7.87 1.29
C THR A 7 -15.35 7.22 2.62
N ILE A 8 -14.45 6.25 2.58
CA ILE A 8 -13.87 5.59 3.76
C ILE A 8 -12.40 6.00 3.79
N ARG A 9 -11.96 6.53 4.92
CA ARG A 9 -10.56 6.94 5.07
C ARG A 9 -9.99 6.44 6.38
N PHE A 10 -8.71 6.07 6.39
CA PHE A 10 -7.96 5.74 7.61
C PHE A 10 -8.67 4.76 8.54
N SER A 11 -9.36 3.83 7.92
CA SER A 11 -10.15 2.82 8.59
C SER A 11 -9.41 1.50 8.58
N HIS A 12 -9.67 0.67 9.59
CA HIS A 12 -9.26 -0.72 9.59
C HIS A 12 -10.49 -1.57 9.34
N ILE A 13 -10.50 -2.28 8.21
CA ILE A 13 -11.56 -3.20 7.84
C ILE A 13 -10.96 -4.59 7.91
N GLU A 14 -11.20 -5.25 9.03
CA GLU A 14 -10.49 -6.48 9.37
C GLU A 14 -11.35 -7.56 9.99
N ASN A 15 -10.94 -8.82 9.78
CA ASN A 15 -11.54 -10.01 10.40
C ASN A 15 -13.04 -10.18 10.08
N ASN A 16 -13.48 -9.75 8.90
CA ASN A 16 -14.86 -9.94 8.44
C ASN A 16 -14.99 -11.20 7.59
N GLU A 17 -16.13 -11.88 7.67
CA GLU A 17 -16.42 -13.08 6.89
C GLU A 17 -17.78 -12.97 6.17
N ALA A 18 -17.78 -13.15 4.86
CA ALA A 18 -18.98 -13.32 4.05
C ALA A 18 -19.09 -14.77 3.56
N THR A 19 -20.22 -15.42 3.81
CA THR A 19 -20.39 -16.87 3.55
C THR A 19 -21.00 -17.22 2.19
N SER A 20 -21.41 -16.23 1.39
CA SER A 20 -22.10 -16.49 0.12
C SER A 20 -21.60 -15.60 -1.01
N TRP A 21 -21.76 -14.29 -0.88
CA TRP A 21 -21.38 -13.34 -1.92
C TRP A 21 -21.21 -11.93 -1.35
N GLY A 22 -20.30 -11.15 -1.93
CA GLY A 22 -19.90 -9.83 -1.44
C GLY A 22 -18.48 -9.85 -0.87
N GLY A 23 -17.81 -8.70 -0.88
CA GLY A 23 -16.43 -8.63 -0.39
C GLY A 23 -16.37 -8.82 1.11
N GLY A 24 -15.38 -9.55 1.59
CA GLY A 24 -15.30 -9.94 2.99
C GLY A 24 -15.29 -8.72 3.90
N GLY A 25 -14.48 -7.70 3.55
CA GLY A 25 -14.51 -6.40 4.20
C GLY A 25 -15.48 -5.42 3.54
N ILE A 26 -15.33 -5.20 2.23
CA ILE A 26 -16.08 -4.16 1.49
C ILE A 26 -16.83 -4.75 0.30
N LEU A 27 -18.13 -4.41 0.21
CA LEU A 27 -18.91 -4.55 -1.02
C LEU A 27 -19.34 -3.16 -1.53
N ASN A 28 -18.78 -2.76 -2.67
CA ASN A 28 -19.25 -1.64 -3.48
C ASN A 28 -20.14 -2.17 -4.61
N ASP A 29 -21.45 -2.10 -4.41
CA ASP A 29 -22.41 -2.74 -5.30
C ASP A 29 -22.82 -1.81 -6.47
N ALA A 30 -23.61 -2.35 -7.41
CA ALA A 30 -24.06 -1.62 -8.59
C ALA A 30 -24.70 -0.27 -8.25
N GLY A 31 -24.17 0.81 -8.85
CA GLY A 31 -24.59 2.19 -8.60
C GLY A 31 -23.80 2.91 -7.50
N GLY A 32 -22.89 2.21 -6.81
CA GLY A 32 -21.98 2.82 -5.84
C GLY A 32 -20.86 3.64 -6.48
N ASP A 33 -20.38 4.63 -5.74
CA ASP A 33 -19.19 5.41 -6.05
C ASP A 33 -18.38 5.54 -4.76
N MET A 34 -17.28 4.77 -4.65
CA MET A 34 -16.55 4.63 -3.40
C MET A 34 -15.14 5.18 -3.53
N THR A 35 -14.69 5.94 -2.52
CA THR A 35 -13.28 6.29 -2.35
C THR A 35 -12.75 5.66 -1.05
N LEU A 36 -11.66 4.89 -1.15
CA LEU A 36 -10.82 4.47 -0.05
C LEU A 36 -9.55 5.33 -0.04
N ALA A 37 -9.23 5.95 1.09
CA ALA A 37 -7.98 6.70 1.23
C ALA A 37 -7.28 6.35 2.55
N ASN A 38 -6.00 5.98 2.50
CA ASN A 38 -5.21 5.65 3.69
C ASN A 38 -5.85 4.52 4.52
N THR A 39 -6.48 3.53 3.89
CA THR A 39 -7.28 2.51 4.58
C THR A 39 -6.52 1.19 4.63
N LEU A 40 -6.67 0.45 5.73
CA LEU A 40 -6.22 -0.94 5.86
C LEU A 40 -7.41 -1.89 5.67
N VAL A 41 -7.31 -2.81 4.71
CA VAL A 41 -8.27 -3.90 4.50
C VAL A 41 -7.53 -5.21 4.67
N ARG A 42 -7.74 -5.89 5.81
CA ARG A 42 -6.95 -7.10 6.11
C ARG A 42 -7.70 -8.26 6.72
N ASP A 43 -7.17 -9.47 6.55
CA ASP A 43 -7.65 -10.67 7.24
C ASP A 43 -9.16 -10.92 7.05
N ASN A 44 -9.73 -10.47 5.92
CA ASN A 44 -11.13 -10.70 5.59
C ASN A 44 -11.28 -11.92 4.68
N VAL A 45 -12.43 -12.59 4.79
CA VAL A 45 -12.71 -13.84 4.07
C VAL A 45 -14.04 -13.74 3.32
N ALA A 46 -14.03 -14.03 2.02
CA ALA A 46 -15.25 -14.15 1.24
C ALA A 46 -15.04 -14.99 -0.04
N PRO A 47 -16.06 -15.67 -0.58
CA PRO A 47 -15.97 -16.31 -1.89
C PRO A 47 -15.56 -15.37 -3.02
N THR A 48 -15.83 -14.07 -2.91
CA THR A 48 -15.56 -13.10 -3.98
C THR A 48 -15.10 -11.79 -3.39
N GLY A 49 -13.87 -11.38 -3.70
CA GLY A 49 -13.24 -10.20 -3.15
C GLY A 49 -12.96 -10.38 -1.67
N GLY A 50 -12.00 -11.23 -1.31
CA GLY A 50 -11.75 -11.58 0.10
C GLY A 50 -11.66 -10.33 0.98
N GLY A 51 -10.95 -9.29 0.52
CA GLY A 51 -11.01 -7.94 1.08
C GLY A 51 -12.14 -7.11 0.48
N ILE A 52 -12.08 -6.87 -0.82
CA ILE A 52 -12.93 -5.90 -1.53
C ILE A 52 -13.60 -6.54 -2.74
N ALA A 53 -14.92 -6.43 -2.85
CA ALA A 53 -15.66 -6.68 -4.08
C ALA A 53 -16.23 -5.38 -4.65
N ASN A 54 -15.84 -5.04 -5.88
CA ASN A 54 -16.27 -3.84 -6.58
C ASN A 54 -17.05 -4.18 -7.86
N ARG A 55 -18.30 -3.70 -7.93
CA ARG A 55 -19.18 -3.79 -9.12
C ARG A 55 -19.53 -2.43 -9.73
N ALA A 56 -18.99 -1.36 -9.19
CA ALA A 56 -19.25 0.01 -9.65
C ALA A 56 -17.93 0.80 -9.71
N THR A 57 -17.91 2.07 -9.30
CA THR A 57 -16.68 2.89 -9.33
C THR A 57 -16.01 2.86 -7.96
N LEU A 58 -14.72 2.50 -7.93
CA LEU A 58 -13.90 2.50 -6.73
C LEU A 58 -12.60 3.27 -6.99
N ARG A 59 -12.32 4.28 -6.18
CA ARG A 59 -11.01 4.95 -6.13
C ARG A 59 -10.28 4.52 -4.86
N MET A 60 -9.03 4.12 -4.98
CA MET A 60 -8.16 3.74 -3.86
C MET A 60 -6.91 4.63 -3.90
N VAL A 61 -6.57 5.20 -2.76
CA VAL A 61 -5.38 6.04 -2.57
C VAL A 61 -4.72 5.60 -1.28
N HIS A 62 -3.40 5.37 -1.24
CA HIS A 62 -2.69 5.05 0.01
C HIS A 62 -3.30 3.86 0.77
N THR A 63 -3.88 2.90 0.06
CA THR A 63 -4.65 1.82 0.70
C THR A 63 -3.82 0.55 0.73
N LEU A 64 -3.79 -0.13 1.87
CA LEU A 64 -3.17 -1.45 2.03
C LEU A 64 -4.27 -2.54 2.07
N VAL A 65 -4.20 -3.48 1.14
CA VAL A 65 -5.05 -4.68 1.10
C VAL A 65 -4.17 -5.90 1.34
N THR A 66 -4.27 -6.52 2.52
CA THR A 66 -3.35 -7.60 2.92
C THR A 66 -3.97 -8.76 3.69
N GLY A 67 -3.46 -9.98 3.55
CA GLY A 67 -3.91 -11.13 4.34
C GLY A 67 -5.36 -11.56 4.07
N ASN A 68 -5.99 -11.06 3.00
CA ASN A 68 -7.37 -11.42 2.70
C ASN A 68 -7.45 -12.73 1.90
N THR A 69 -8.53 -13.48 2.08
CA THR A 69 -8.74 -14.78 1.43
C THR A 69 -10.06 -14.81 0.66
N GLY A 70 -10.00 -15.20 -0.61
CA GLY A 70 -11.22 -15.43 -1.38
C GLY A 70 -11.03 -16.20 -2.68
N GLU A 71 -12.05 -16.96 -3.11
CA GLU A 71 -11.94 -17.80 -4.31
C GLU A 71 -11.67 -16.95 -5.57
N HIS A 72 -12.41 -15.84 -5.71
CA HIS A 72 -12.29 -14.89 -6.80
C HIS A 72 -11.72 -13.56 -6.30
N GLY A 73 -10.46 -13.26 -6.58
CA GLY A 73 -9.78 -12.07 -6.07
C GLY A 73 -9.57 -12.16 -4.57
N GLY A 74 -8.44 -12.73 -4.14
CA GLY A 74 -8.13 -12.90 -2.71
C GLY A 74 -8.14 -11.57 -1.96
N GLY A 75 -7.48 -10.55 -2.52
CA GLY A 75 -7.57 -9.17 -2.07
C GLY A 75 -8.79 -8.46 -2.67
N ILE A 76 -8.81 -8.33 -3.99
CA ILE A 76 -9.77 -7.50 -4.72
C ILE A 76 -10.42 -8.27 -5.87
N PHE A 77 -11.75 -8.25 -5.91
CA PHE A 77 -12.53 -8.66 -7.07
C PHE A 77 -13.17 -7.44 -7.73
N ALA A 78 -12.84 -7.17 -8.99
CA ALA A 78 -13.32 -6.00 -9.72
C ALA A 78 -14.09 -6.40 -10.98
N LEU A 79 -15.39 -6.10 -11.02
CA LEU A 79 -16.22 -6.13 -12.24
C LEU A 79 -16.56 -4.72 -12.74
N GLY A 80 -16.44 -3.72 -11.87
CA GLY A 80 -16.61 -2.31 -12.20
C GLY A 80 -15.31 -1.63 -12.63
N THR A 81 -15.21 -0.33 -12.38
CA THR A 81 -13.98 0.46 -12.58
C THR A 81 -13.26 0.63 -11.25
N VAL A 82 -11.94 0.39 -11.24
CA VAL A 82 -11.07 0.68 -10.09
C VAL A 82 -9.93 1.59 -10.53
N ASP A 83 -9.73 2.69 -9.81
CA ASP A 83 -8.57 3.57 -9.93
C ASP A 83 -7.75 3.46 -8.64
N MET A 84 -6.61 2.79 -8.70
CA MET A 84 -5.72 2.56 -7.56
C MET A 84 -4.44 3.37 -7.73
N PHE A 85 -4.15 4.22 -6.74
CA PHE A 85 -2.98 5.10 -6.75
C PHE A 85 -2.20 4.95 -5.45
N ASP A 86 -0.87 4.85 -5.54
CA ASP A 86 0.05 4.76 -4.40
C ASP A 86 -0.48 3.82 -3.30
N SER A 87 -0.79 2.59 -3.67
CA SER A 87 -1.46 1.62 -2.82
C SER A 87 -0.77 0.26 -2.92
N ILE A 88 -1.07 -0.63 -1.99
CA ILE A 88 -0.39 -1.93 -1.87
C ILE A 88 -1.43 -3.04 -1.78
N VAL A 89 -1.30 -4.07 -2.63
CA VAL A 89 -2.06 -5.32 -2.55
C VAL A 89 -1.07 -6.46 -2.36
N ILE A 90 -0.98 -6.98 -1.13
CA ILE A 90 0.08 -7.90 -0.75
C ILE A 90 -0.40 -9.06 0.11
N GLU A 91 0.23 -10.24 0.05
CA GLU A 91 -0.06 -11.36 0.96
C GLU A 91 -1.54 -11.81 0.96
N ASN A 92 -2.26 -11.63 -0.15
CA ASN A 92 -3.62 -12.14 -0.29
C ASN A 92 -3.64 -13.49 -0.98
N ILE A 93 -4.65 -14.31 -0.65
CA ILE A 93 -4.77 -15.69 -1.12
C ILE A 93 -6.08 -15.87 -1.87
N GLY A 94 -6.02 -16.43 -3.07
CA GLY A 94 -7.21 -16.81 -3.81
C GLY A 94 -7.06 -18.00 -4.73
N THR A 95 -8.12 -18.37 -5.44
CA THR A 95 -8.06 -19.40 -6.48
C THR A 95 -7.73 -18.77 -7.82
N TYR A 96 -8.42 -17.66 -8.12
CA TYR A 96 -8.28 -16.89 -9.34
C TYR A 96 -7.97 -15.44 -8.97
N GLY A 97 -6.77 -14.96 -9.28
CA GLY A 97 -6.29 -13.66 -8.82
C GLY A 97 -5.99 -13.71 -7.32
N GLY A 98 -4.77 -14.08 -6.93
CA GLY A 98 -4.38 -14.11 -5.51
C GLY A 98 -4.52 -12.73 -4.88
N GLY A 99 -3.94 -11.71 -5.53
CA GLY A 99 -4.14 -10.32 -5.18
C GLY A 99 -5.43 -9.77 -5.77
N ILE A 100 -5.51 -9.75 -7.10
CA ILE A 100 -6.57 -9.07 -7.85
C ILE A 100 -7.15 -10.01 -8.91
N LEU A 101 -8.48 -10.12 -8.97
CA LEU A 101 -9.19 -10.62 -10.13
C LEU A 101 -9.99 -9.49 -10.77
N ASN A 102 -9.66 -9.14 -12.01
CA ASN A 102 -10.33 -8.10 -12.77
C ASN A 102 -11.11 -8.68 -13.96
N GLY A 103 -12.41 -8.41 -14.00
CA GLY A 103 -13.30 -8.58 -15.16
C GLY A 103 -13.84 -7.26 -15.71
N GLY A 104 -13.51 -6.12 -15.10
CA GLY A 104 -13.91 -4.77 -15.51
C GLY A 104 -12.73 -3.94 -16.00
N VAL A 105 -12.62 -2.70 -15.54
CA VAL A 105 -11.53 -1.77 -15.87
C VAL A 105 -10.73 -1.49 -14.60
N PHE A 106 -9.41 -1.67 -14.64
CA PHE A 106 -8.55 -1.43 -13.49
C PHE A 106 -7.34 -0.58 -13.91
N HIS A 107 -7.18 0.60 -13.31
CA HIS A 107 -6.00 1.43 -13.46
C HIS A 107 -5.19 1.37 -12.16
N ILE A 108 -3.90 1.10 -12.28
CA ILE A 108 -2.97 1.03 -11.16
C ILE A 108 -1.79 1.96 -11.46
N ASP A 109 -1.52 2.88 -10.55
CA ASP A 109 -0.44 3.86 -10.67
C ASP A 109 0.36 3.94 -9.36
N ALA A 110 1.67 4.07 -9.46
CA ALA A 110 2.61 4.23 -8.35
C ALA A 110 2.44 3.19 -7.22
N SER A 111 2.02 1.97 -7.54
CA SER A 111 1.53 0.98 -6.56
C SER A 111 2.29 -0.34 -6.61
N THR A 112 2.11 -1.17 -5.59
CA THR A 112 2.73 -2.50 -5.53
C THR A 112 1.68 -3.61 -5.45
N VAL A 113 1.86 -4.66 -6.26
CA VAL A 113 1.10 -5.91 -6.16
C VAL A 113 2.08 -7.06 -5.95
N GLY A 114 2.15 -7.60 -4.74
CA GLY A 114 3.21 -8.56 -4.43
C GLY A 114 2.84 -9.65 -3.44
N LEU A 115 3.67 -10.70 -3.35
CA LEU A 115 3.54 -11.77 -2.37
C LEU A 115 2.13 -12.40 -2.28
N ASN A 116 1.33 -12.28 -3.34
CA ASN A 116 0.00 -12.86 -3.37
C ASN A 116 0.06 -14.28 -3.94
N GLU A 117 -0.85 -15.14 -3.49
CA GLU A 117 -0.88 -16.54 -3.87
C GLU A 117 -2.21 -16.92 -4.54
N ALA A 118 -2.13 -17.54 -5.71
CA ALA A 118 -3.27 -18.11 -6.42
C ALA A 118 -3.14 -19.63 -6.53
N ALA A 119 -4.24 -20.35 -6.25
CA ALA A 119 -4.28 -21.79 -6.47
C ALA A 119 -4.26 -22.18 -7.96
N GLU A 120 -4.85 -21.37 -8.85
CA GLU A 120 -4.91 -21.64 -10.29
C GLU A 120 -4.25 -20.54 -11.14
N TYR A 121 -4.85 -19.35 -11.23
CA TYR A 121 -4.47 -18.34 -12.22
C TYR A 121 -4.17 -16.98 -11.59
N GLY A 122 -3.07 -16.35 -12.01
CA GLY A 122 -2.73 -14.97 -11.66
C GLY A 122 -2.40 -14.85 -10.18
N GLY A 123 -1.16 -15.16 -9.78
CA GLY A 123 -0.73 -15.00 -8.40
C GLY A 123 -0.95 -13.57 -7.92
N GLY A 124 -0.44 -12.60 -8.68
CA GLY A 124 -0.68 -11.18 -8.44
C GLY A 124 -2.03 -10.75 -8.99
N ILE A 125 -2.15 -10.72 -10.32
CA ILE A 125 -3.33 -10.20 -11.03
C ILE A 125 -3.81 -11.23 -12.05
N SER A 126 -5.09 -11.57 -12.00
CA SER A 126 -5.80 -12.30 -13.05
C SER A 126 -6.74 -11.36 -13.80
N VAL A 127 -6.57 -11.26 -15.11
CA VAL A 127 -7.38 -10.43 -16.00
C VAL A 127 -8.26 -11.36 -16.83
N GLY A 128 -9.55 -11.35 -16.52
CA GLY A 128 -10.59 -12.05 -17.29
C GLY A 128 -10.82 -11.38 -18.64
N LEU A 129 -12.06 -11.02 -18.96
CA LEU A 129 -12.38 -10.31 -20.22
C LEU A 129 -12.22 -8.78 -20.12
N GLY A 130 -11.72 -8.29 -18.99
CA GLY A 130 -11.56 -6.87 -18.69
C GLY A 130 -10.26 -6.26 -19.25
N SER A 131 -9.95 -5.06 -18.78
CA SER A 131 -8.71 -4.35 -19.10
C SER A 131 -7.98 -3.87 -17.85
N VAL A 132 -6.65 -3.96 -17.86
CA VAL A 132 -5.78 -3.41 -16.81
C VAL A 132 -4.75 -2.45 -17.41
N SER A 133 -4.54 -1.30 -16.78
CA SER A 133 -3.46 -0.36 -17.11
C SER A 133 -2.56 -0.17 -15.91
N LEU A 134 -1.25 -0.38 -16.09
CA LEU A 134 -0.24 -0.32 -15.05
C LEU A 134 0.79 0.75 -15.41
N VAL A 135 0.99 1.73 -14.53
CA VAL A 135 1.99 2.80 -14.68
C VAL A 135 2.81 2.92 -13.41
N ASN A 136 4.15 2.90 -13.49
CA ASN A 136 5.00 2.98 -12.31
C ASN A 136 4.66 1.91 -11.23
N VAL A 137 4.39 0.69 -11.67
CA VAL A 137 3.95 -0.41 -10.79
C VAL A 137 5.07 -1.41 -10.58
N THR A 138 5.18 -1.93 -9.36
CA THR A 138 6.00 -3.11 -9.05
C THR A 138 5.10 -4.33 -8.82
N ILE A 139 5.28 -5.39 -9.62
CA ILE A 139 4.60 -6.69 -9.46
C ILE A 139 5.62 -7.73 -9.02
N ILE A 140 5.54 -8.19 -7.77
CA ILE A 140 6.67 -8.88 -7.16
C ILE A 140 6.35 -10.09 -6.29
N GLY A 141 7.09 -11.18 -6.45
CA GLY A 141 7.04 -12.30 -5.49
C GLY A 141 5.69 -13.02 -5.45
N ASN A 142 4.84 -12.84 -6.45
CA ASN A 142 3.54 -13.49 -6.49
C ASN A 142 3.66 -14.93 -7.01
N THR A 143 2.80 -15.82 -6.52
CA THR A 143 2.84 -17.26 -6.86
C THR A 143 1.51 -17.74 -7.42
N ALA A 144 1.55 -18.44 -8.56
CA ALA A 144 0.41 -19.21 -9.07
C ALA A 144 0.77 -20.70 -9.11
N ASN A 145 0.03 -21.50 -8.34
CA ASN A 145 0.29 -22.94 -8.19
C ASN A 145 -0.31 -23.80 -9.32
N GLY A 146 -1.19 -23.22 -10.14
CA GLY A 146 -1.84 -23.92 -11.24
C GLY A 146 -0.93 -24.16 -12.44
N ASP A 147 -1.18 -25.26 -13.15
CA ASP A 147 -0.37 -25.71 -14.31
C ASP A 147 -0.40 -24.75 -15.51
N LEU A 148 -1.36 -23.82 -15.56
CA LEU A 148 -1.47 -22.78 -16.61
C LEU A 148 -1.38 -21.37 -16.02
N GLY A 149 -0.95 -21.23 -14.76
CA GLY A 149 -0.91 -19.97 -14.05
C GLY A 149 0.15 -18.98 -14.57
N GLY A 150 -0.19 -17.69 -14.47
CA GLY A 150 0.77 -16.59 -14.52
C GLY A 150 1.11 -16.15 -13.10
N GLY A 151 2.38 -16.15 -12.70
CA GLY A 151 2.79 -15.82 -11.33
C GLY A 151 2.50 -14.36 -11.02
N GLY A 152 3.00 -13.44 -11.83
CA GLY A 152 2.67 -12.02 -11.74
C GLY A 152 1.29 -11.72 -12.32
N LEU A 153 1.12 -12.00 -13.62
CA LEU A 153 -0.07 -11.68 -14.41
C LEU A 153 -0.58 -12.91 -15.17
N PHE A 154 -1.88 -13.17 -15.09
CA PHE A 154 -2.57 -14.06 -16.02
C PHE A 154 -3.60 -13.27 -16.84
N VAL A 155 -3.46 -13.21 -18.16
CA VAL A 155 -4.20 -12.28 -19.01
C VAL A 155 -4.98 -13.01 -20.11
N ASN A 156 -6.32 -12.92 -20.05
CA ASN A 156 -7.22 -13.30 -21.15
C ASN A 156 -7.87 -12.08 -21.84
N GLY A 157 -7.78 -10.91 -21.23
CA GLY A 157 -8.35 -9.66 -21.70
C GLY A 157 -7.29 -8.80 -22.37
N SER A 158 -7.16 -7.56 -21.90
CA SER A 158 -6.12 -6.63 -22.35
C SER A 158 -5.37 -6.01 -21.18
N THR A 159 -4.05 -5.87 -21.31
CA THR A 159 -3.21 -5.22 -20.30
C THR A 159 -2.22 -4.29 -20.97
N THR A 160 -2.06 -3.06 -20.44
CA THR A 160 -1.00 -2.12 -20.85
C THR A 160 -0.08 -1.84 -19.67
N LEU A 161 1.24 -1.87 -19.92
CA LEU A 161 2.29 -1.66 -18.94
C LEU A 161 3.23 -0.57 -19.44
N VAL A 162 3.43 0.46 -18.62
CA VAL A 162 4.37 1.54 -18.88
C VAL A 162 5.19 1.76 -17.61
N ASN A 163 6.52 1.64 -17.71
CA ASN A 163 7.38 1.81 -16.54
C ASN A 163 6.99 0.87 -15.40
N VAL A 164 6.96 -0.43 -15.69
CA VAL A 164 6.58 -1.47 -14.72
C VAL A 164 7.79 -2.39 -14.46
N THR A 165 7.91 -2.87 -13.22
CA THR A 165 8.89 -3.92 -12.88
C THR A 165 8.15 -5.18 -12.45
N ILE A 166 8.33 -6.29 -13.16
CA ILE A 166 7.77 -7.60 -12.84
C ILE A 166 8.91 -8.53 -12.44
N ALA A 167 9.01 -8.88 -11.16
CA ALA A 167 10.14 -9.65 -10.64
C ALA A 167 9.80 -10.69 -9.56
N ASP A 168 10.67 -11.69 -9.40
CA ASP A 168 10.53 -12.74 -8.38
C ASP A 168 9.20 -13.53 -8.40
N ASN A 169 8.42 -13.46 -9.49
CA ASN A 169 7.13 -14.15 -9.55
C ASN A 169 7.31 -15.61 -10.01
N THR A 170 6.50 -16.50 -9.43
CA THR A 170 6.62 -17.95 -9.62
C THR A 170 5.33 -18.57 -10.17
N ALA A 171 5.44 -19.35 -11.24
CA ALA A 171 4.37 -20.22 -11.73
C ALA A 171 4.90 -21.36 -12.60
N GLY A 172 4.12 -22.43 -12.74
CA GLY A 172 4.48 -23.58 -13.57
C GLY A 172 4.50 -23.30 -15.09
N HIS A 173 3.82 -22.24 -15.54
CA HIS A 173 3.67 -21.93 -16.97
C HIS A 173 4.25 -20.57 -17.36
N GLY A 174 3.91 -19.48 -16.67
CA GLY A 174 4.49 -18.16 -16.92
C GLY A 174 4.85 -17.46 -15.61
N GLY A 175 6.12 -17.46 -15.21
CA GLY A 175 6.53 -16.85 -13.94
C GLY A 175 6.07 -15.39 -13.84
N ALA A 176 6.35 -14.60 -14.87
CA ALA A 176 5.93 -13.21 -14.96
C ALA A 176 4.51 -13.07 -15.52
N VAL A 177 4.29 -13.54 -16.76
CA VAL A 177 3.07 -13.32 -17.52
C VAL A 177 2.65 -14.59 -18.25
N ALA A 178 1.38 -14.96 -18.13
CA ALA A 178 0.76 -16.03 -18.90
C ALA A 178 -0.60 -15.61 -19.49
N GLY A 179 -1.08 -16.31 -20.51
CA GLY A 179 -2.46 -16.20 -21.01
C GLY A 179 -2.56 -15.80 -22.49
N ASP A 180 -3.78 -15.89 -23.04
CA ASP A 180 -4.04 -15.70 -24.48
C ASP A 180 -4.56 -14.30 -24.83
N GLY A 181 -4.60 -13.40 -23.85
CA GLY A 181 -4.98 -12.00 -24.03
C GLY A 181 -3.88 -11.15 -24.65
N SER A 182 -4.20 -9.88 -24.89
CA SER A 182 -3.25 -8.89 -25.40
C SER A 182 -2.51 -8.21 -24.25
N VAL A 183 -1.19 -8.18 -24.32
CA VAL A 183 -0.36 -7.48 -23.34
C VAL A 183 0.59 -6.55 -24.08
N ALA A 184 0.44 -5.25 -23.84
CA ALA A 184 1.29 -4.20 -24.38
C ALA A 184 2.27 -3.70 -23.32
N MET A 185 3.57 -3.70 -23.60
CA MET A 185 4.61 -3.30 -22.64
C MET A 185 5.53 -2.24 -23.23
N SER A 186 5.81 -1.17 -22.51
CA SER A 186 6.89 -0.21 -22.82
C SER A 186 7.64 0.18 -21.56
N ASN A 187 8.93 0.47 -21.68
CA ASN A 187 9.78 0.84 -20.55
C ASN A 187 9.65 -0.15 -19.37
N THR A 188 9.47 -1.44 -19.62
CA THR A 188 9.11 -2.44 -18.61
C THR A 188 10.22 -3.46 -18.40
N ILE A 189 10.51 -3.79 -17.14
CA ILE A 189 11.46 -4.84 -16.74
C ILE A 189 10.68 -6.13 -16.42
N VAL A 190 11.12 -7.25 -17.00
CA VAL A 190 10.65 -8.60 -16.65
C VAL A 190 11.87 -9.46 -16.31
N ALA A 191 12.22 -9.57 -15.04
CA ALA A 191 13.44 -10.23 -14.60
C ALA A 191 13.23 -11.08 -13.33
N GLU A 192 14.09 -12.04 -13.05
CA GLU A 192 14.08 -12.87 -11.83
C GLU A 192 12.80 -13.70 -11.62
N ASN A 193 12.01 -13.90 -12.68
CA ASN A 193 10.79 -14.72 -12.60
C ASN A 193 11.10 -16.19 -12.91
N SER A 194 10.29 -17.12 -12.42
CA SER A 194 10.47 -18.53 -12.75
C SER A 194 10.31 -18.79 -14.26
N SER A 195 11.28 -19.46 -14.88
CA SER A 195 11.21 -19.80 -16.30
C SER A 195 10.19 -20.91 -16.58
N PRO A 196 9.38 -20.83 -17.65
CA PRO A 196 9.36 -19.72 -18.61
C PRO A 196 8.73 -18.47 -17.99
N ALA A 197 9.37 -17.31 -18.11
CA ALA A 197 8.84 -16.05 -17.57
C ALA A 197 7.56 -15.61 -18.29
N CYS A 198 7.53 -15.74 -19.64
CA CYS A 198 6.38 -15.35 -20.44
C CYS A 198 5.83 -16.52 -21.27
N THR A 199 4.52 -16.75 -21.19
CA THR A 199 3.82 -17.75 -22.04
C THR A 199 2.45 -17.26 -22.53
N GLY A 200 1.96 -17.84 -23.63
CA GLY A 200 0.77 -17.35 -24.34
C GLY A 200 1.10 -16.29 -25.39
N ARG A 201 0.14 -15.92 -26.28
CA ARG A 201 0.39 -15.02 -27.44
C ARG A 201 -0.86 -14.23 -27.88
N PRO A 202 -0.72 -12.98 -28.39
CA PRO A 202 0.52 -12.24 -28.65
C PRO A 202 0.84 -11.14 -27.61
N PHE A 203 2.12 -11.08 -27.23
CA PHE A 203 2.70 -9.92 -26.54
C PHE A 203 2.99 -8.83 -27.58
N ASP A 204 2.32 -7.69 -27.48
CA ASP A 204 2.65 -6.51 -28.28
C ASP A 204 3.71 -5.74 -27.50
N SER A 205 4.97 -6.13 -27.59
CA SER A 205 6.01 -5.32 -26.97
C SER A 205 6.09 -4.00 -27.72
N GLY A 206 5.68 -2.93 -27.04
CA GLY A 206 6.00 -1.57 -27.43
C GLY A 206 7.51 -1.34 -27.37
N GLN A 207 7.98 -0.25 -26.75
CA GLN A 207 9.39 0.14 -26.88
C GLN A 207 10.16 0.02 -25.56
N ALA A 208 11.47 -0.24 -25.68
CA ALA A 208 12.44 -0.26 -24.59
C ALA A 208 12.02 -1.13 -23.39
N ASN A 209 11.80 -2.42 -23.61
CA ASN A 209 11.61 -3.37 -22.51
C ASN A 209 12.89 -4.17 -22.25
N LEU A 210 13.05 -4.69 -21.05
CA LEU A 210 14.23 -5.44 -20.61
C LEU A 210 13.82 -6.77 -19.97
N THR A 211 14.51 -7.86 -20.29
CA THR A 211 14.27 -9.17 -19.67
C THR A 211 15.52 -10.01 -19.52
N ASP A 212 15.54 -10.90 -18.52
CA ASP A 212 16.56 -11.95 -18.37
C ASP A 212 16.14 -13.30 -18.97
N ASP A 213 14.90 -13.41 -19.45
CA ASP A 213 14.33 -14.64 -20.01
C ASP A 213 13.81 -14.39 -21.43
N ALA A 214 14.44 -15.05 -22.39
CA ALA A 214 14.11 -14.93 -23.81
C ALA A 214 12.68 -15.38 -24.16
N THR A 215 11.95 -16.04 -23.28
CA THR A 215 10.55 -16.44 -23.49
C THR A 215 9.62 -15.24 -23.70
N CYS A 216 10.00 -14.05 -23.23
CA CYS A 216 9.26 -12.79 -23.42
C CYS A 216 9.50 -12.10 -24.77
N THR A 217 10.37 -12.63 -25.64
CA THR A 217 10.90 -11.89 -26.81
C THR A 217 10.13 -12.10 -28.12
N ALA A 218 8.94 -12.70 -28.08
CA ALA A 218 8.31 -13.26 -29.28
C ALA A 218 7.97 -12.26 -30.41
N ASP A 219 8.01 -10.93 -30.20
CA ASP A 219 7.84 -9.89 -31.22
C ASP A 219 8.66 -8.62 -30.87
N THR A 220 9.97 -8.83 -30.68
CA THR A 220 11.05 -8.02 -30.06
C THR A 220 10.92 -6.48 -29.94
N GLY A 221 10.30 -6.04 -28.84
CA GLY A 221 10.55 -4.78 -28.13
C GLY A 221 11.32 -4.97 -26.81
N PHE A 222 11.81 -6.19 -26.55
CA PHE A 222 12.61 -6.57 -25.38
C PHE A 222 14.10 -6.72 -25.74
N ALA A 223 14.97 -6.09 -24.96
CA ALA A 223 16.39 -6.43 -24.85
C ALA A 223 16.57 -7.58 -23.85
N VAL A 224 17.31 -8.61 -24.23
CA VAL A 224 17.64 -9.73 -23.33
C VAL A 224 19.00 -9.47 -22.69
N VAL A 225 19.06 -9.53 -21.37
CA VAL A 225 20.28 -9.36 -20.56
C VAL A 225 20.52 -10.59 -19.68
N GLU A 226 21.72 -10.73 -19.14
CA GLU A 226 22.00 -11.78 -18.15
C GLU A 226 21.46 -11.38 -16.76
N ASP A 227 21.54 -10.09 -16.44
CA ASP A 227 21.09 -9.49 -15.20
C ASP A 227 20.51 -8.11 -15.51
N ALA A 228 19.31 -7.82 -14.99
CA ALA A 228 18.65 -6.54 -15.13
C ALA A 228 19.20 -5.47 -14.17
N GLY A 229 20.06 -5.83 -13.21
CA GLY A 229 20.64 -4.91 -12.24
C GLY A 229 19.58 -4.31 -11.32
N ILE A 230 18.65 -5.15 -10.85
CA ILE A 230 17.62 -4.75 -9.89
C ILE A 230 17.99 -5.24 -8.49
N SER A 231 17.73 -4.43 -7.47
CA SER A 231 18.05 -4.79 -6.10
C SER A 231 17.26 -6.04 -5.63
N PRO A 232 17.68 -6.73 -4.56
CA PRO A 232 16.76 -7.59 -3.83
C PRO A 232 15.49 -6.83 -3.42
N LEU A 233 14.40 -7.55 -3.12
CA LEU A 233 13.18 -6.93 -2.59
C LEU A 233 13.54 -6.10 -1.35
N TRP A 234 13.41 -4.79 -1.49
CA TRP A 234 13.72 -3.86 -0.43
C TRP A 234 12.42 -3.66 0.36
N ASN A 235 12.32 -4.33 1.50
CA ASN A 235 11.08 -4.51 2.27
C ASN A 235 11.00 -3.54 3.46
N PRO A 236 10.20 -2.49 3.33
CA PRO A 236 9.39 -2.04 4.42
C PRO A 236 7.96 -2.47 4.17
N ILE A 237 7.41 -3.22 5.12
CA ILE A 237 6.12 -3.92 5.03
C ILE A 237 4.94 -2.97 4.76
N PHE A 238 5.16 -1.65 4.81
CA PHE A 238 4.12 -0.61 4.72
C PHE A 238 4.51 0.63 3.90
N VAL A 239 5.63 0.62 3.17
CA VAL A 239 5.91 1.62 2.11
C VAL A 239 6.06 0.80 0.83
N THR A 240 5.49 1.25 -0.29
CA THR A 240 5.46 0.51 -1.59
C THR A 240 6.68 -0.39 -1.75
N ALA A 241 6.54 -1.72 -1.74
CA ALA A 241 7.70 -2.60 -1.82
C ALA A 241 8.43 -2.34 -3.15
N LEU A 242 9.74 -2.04 -3.08
CA LEU A 242 10.51 -1.52 -4.22
C LEU A 242 11.55 -2.53 -4.73
N LYS A 243 11.78 -2.47 -6.04
CA LYS A 243 12.99 -2.97 -6.72
C LYS A 243 13.75 -1.76 -7.25
N MET A 244 14.84 -1.39 -6.58
CA MET A 244 15.69 -0.27 -6.99
C MET A 244 16.58 -0.68 -8.16
N LEU A 245 17.00 0.27 -8.98
CA LEU A 245 18.04 0.05 -10.00
C LEU A 245 19.44 0.21 -9.41
N ASP A 246 20.34 -0.71 -9.77
CA ASP A 246 21.76 -0.53 -9.57
C ASP A 246 22.34 0.50 -10.56
N THR A 247 23.42 1.20 -10.19
CA THR A 247 23.97 2.28 -11.02
C THR A 247 24.48 1.78 -12.38
N ASP A 248 24.92 0.53 -12.45
CA ASP A 248 25.36 -0.14 -13.68
C ASP A 248 24.26 -1.00 -14.33
N SER A 249 23.02 -0.86 -13.87
CA SER A 249 21.89 -1.56 -14.48
C SER A 249 21.73 -1.15 -15.95
N PRO A 250 21.51 -2.12 -16.86
CA PRO A 250 21.20 -1.83 -18.26
C PRO A 250 19.84 -1.15 -18.46
N ALA A 251 19.03 -0.98 -17.41
CA ALA A 251 17.78 -0.23 -17.44
C ALA A 251 17.97 1.28 -17.30
N VAL A 252 19.12 1.72 -16.77
CA VAL A 252 19.43 3.13 -16.52
C VAL A 252 19.66 3.87 -17.84
N ASP A 253 19.01 5.01 -18.01
CA ASP A 253 19.06 5.87 -19.20
C ASP A 253 18.71 5.13 -20.51
N ALA A 254 17.85 4.11 -20.43
CA ALA A 254 17.59 3.18 -21.55
C ALA A 254 16.14 3.17 -22.07
N GLY A 255 15.24 3.93 -21.45
CA GLY A 255 13.83 4.01 -21.82
C GLY A 255 13.53 4.90 -23.03
N VAL A 256 12.24 5.06 -23.31
CA VAL A 256 11.72 6.01 -24.29
C VAL A 256 11.03 7.17 -23.58
N ASP A 257 11.64 8.35 -23.63
CA ASP A 257 11.19 9.56 -22.95
C ASP A 257 9.76 9.96 -23.31
N GLU A 258 9.35 9.82 -24.58
CA GLU A 258 8.00 10.20 -25.02
C GLU A 258 6.89 9.34 -24.40
N LEU A 259 7.25 8.17 -23.86
CA LEU A 259 6.32 7.25 -23.19
C LEU A 259 6.40 7.35 -21.67
N CYS A 260 7.37 8.07 -21.11
CA CYS A 260 7.58 8.11 -19.68
C CYS A 260 6.60 9.03 -18.95
N PRO A 261 6.05 8.57 -17.81
CA PRO A 261 5.37 9.45 -16.87
C PRO A 261 6.31 10.53 -16.32
N ALA A 262 5.75 11.62 -15.80
CA ALA A 262 6.54 12.74 -15.27
C ALA A 262 7.32 12.40 -13.99
N VAL A 263 6.87 11.38 -13.26
CA VAL A 263 7.49 10.89 -12.02
C VAL A 263 7.49 9.36 -11.99
N ASP A 264 8.36 8.76 -11.18
CA ASP A 264 8.43 7.32 -10.93
C ASP A 264 7.47 6.85 -9.82
N GLN A 265 7.53 5.57 -9.44
CA GLN A 265 6.69 4.98 -8.39
C GLN A 265 6.80 5.70 -7.04
N ARG A 266 7.93 6.35 -6.75
CA ARG A 266 8.17 7.06 -5.49
C ARG A 266 7.74 8.53 -5.58
N GLY A 267 7.45 9.03 -6.78
CA GLY A 267 7.24 10.45 -7.04
C GLY A 267 8.50 11.20 -7.45
N GLU A 268 9.62 10.52 -7.71
CA GLU A 268 10.85 11.16 -8.20
C GLU A 268 10.70 11.57 -9.66
N ILE A 269 11.21 12.73 -10.05
CA ILE A 269 11.04 13.27 -11.40
C ILE A 269 11.73 12.42 -12.46
N ARG A 270 11.20 12.42 -13.69
CA ARG A 270 11.81 11.82 -14.88
C ARG A 270 11.97 12.87 -16.01
N PRO A 271 12.96 12.73 -16.91
CA PRO A 271 14.13 11.84 -16.82
C PRO A 271 15.26 12.43 -15.96
N GLN A 272 16.15 11.58 -15.43
CA GLN A 272 17.34 11.94 -14.67
C GLN A 272 18.58 11.22 -15.23
N ASP A 273 19.77 11.81 -15.07
CA ASP A 273 21.05 11.21 -15.51
C ASP A 273 21.54 10.21 -14.43
N GLY A 274 20.94 9.01 -14.43
CA GLY A 274 21.12 8.03 -13.36
C GLY A 274 22.53 7.44 -13.29
N ASN A 275 23.26 7.42 -14.41
CA ASN A 275 24.62 6.88 -14.49
C ASN A 275 25.73 7.96 -14.41
N GLY A 276 25.37 9.24 -14.53
CA GLY A 276 26.27 10.38 -14.45
C GLY A 276 27.13 10.61 -15.70
N ASP A 277 26.71 10.14 -16.87
CA ASP A 277 27.42 10.31 -18.15
C ASP A 277 27.09 11.61 -18.88
N GLY A 278 26.12 12.38 -18.36
CA GLY A 278 25.64 13.64 -18.92
C GLY A 278 24.46 13.51 -19.87
N THR A 279 23.95 12.30 -20.08
CA THR A 279 22.71 12.01 -20.80
C THR A 279 21.57 11.89 -19.81
N THR A 280 20.42 12.51 -20.12
CA THR A 280 19.20 12.32 -19.34
C THR A 280 18.22 11.56 -20.21
N THR A 281 17.98 10.29 -19.91
CA THR A 281 16.96 9.47 -20.55
C THR A 281 16.22 8.73 -19.45
N CYS A 282 14.91 8.59 -19.61
CA CYS A 282 14.10 7.92 -18.62
C CYS A 282 14.54 6.46 -18.45
N ASP A 283 14.49 5.97 -17.22
CA ASP A 283 14.84 4.58 -16.93
C ASP A 283 13.72 3.61 -17.30
N ILE A 284 14.12 2.42 -17.75
CA ILE A 284 13.20 1.29 -17.90
C ILE A 284 12.81 0.80 -16.49
N GLY A 285 11.53 0.52 -16.28
CA GLY A 285 10.99 0.00 -15.02
C GLY A 285 10.29 1.06 -14.17
N ALA A 286 9.84 0.64 -12.99
CA ALA A 286 9.02 1.46 -12.09
C ALA A 286 9.77 2.61 -11.40
N ILE A 287 11.10 2.57 -11.41
CA ILE A 287 11.97 3.48 -10.65
C ILE A 287 12.87 4.25 -11.61
N GLU A 288 13.03 5.53 -11.33
CA GLU A 288 14.04 6.39 -11.95
C GLU A 288 15.25 6.53 -11.02
N LEU A 289 16.44 6.19 -11.50
CA LEU A 289 17.66 6.36 -10.77
C LEU A 289 18.08 7.84 -10.79
N ASP A 290 18.06 8.48 -9.62
CA ASP A 290 18.63 9.82 -9.44
C ASP A 290 20.18 9.74 -9.52
N PRO A 291 20.86 10.69 -10.20
CA PRO A 291 22.31 10.74 -10.34
C PRO A 291 23.11 10.42 -9.07
N PRO A 292 24.28 9.78 -9.22
CA PRO A 292 25.11 9.41 -8.10
C PRO A 292 25.83 10.64 -7.53
N LEU A 293 25.16 11.42 -6.70
CA LEU A 293 25.85 12.20 -5.67
C LEU A 293 26.33 11.25 -4.57
N ALA A 294 27.40 10.49 -4.87
CA ALA A 294 28.11 9.60 -3.96
C ALA A 294 27.19 8.69 -3.12
N ARG A 295 26.82 7.51 -3.67
CA ARG A 295 26.18 6.41 -2.91
C ARG A 295 27.02 6.07 -1.67
N GLN A 296 26.77 6.74 -0.55
CA GLN A 296 26.81 6.03 0.73
C GLN A 296 25.59 5.12 0.76
N PRO A 297 25.68 3.90 1.32
CA PRO A 297 24.57 2.97 1.34
C PRO A 297 23.33 3.66 1.89
N CYS A 298 22.30 3.76 1.06
CA CYS A 298 21.02 4.23 1.53
C CYS A 298 20.30 3.08 2.21
N TYR A 299 19.63 3.37 3.31
CA TYR A 299 18.78 2.41 4.00
C TYR A 299 17.60 3.15 4.56
N TRP A 300 16.47 2.46 4.70
CA TRP A 300 15.40 3.01 5.48
C TRP A 300 15.51 2.55 6.93
N ALA A 301 15.18 3.44 7.85
CA ALA A 301 15.23 3.16 9.27
C ALA A 301 13.97 3.67 9.96
N TRP A 302 13.31 2.77 10.67
CA TRP A 302 12.20 3.10 11.55
C TRP A 302 12.61 4.20 12.52
N THR A 303 11.75 5.21 12.58
CA THR A 303 11.94 6.34 13.46
C THR A 303 10.60 6.92 13.86
N THR A 304 10.65 7.81 14.84
CA THR A 304 9.53 8.64 15.24
C THR A 304 9.97 10.09 15.08
N VAL A 305 9.25 10.84 14.26
CA VAL A 305 9.52 12.25 14.01
C VAL A 305 8.41 13.07 14.66
N THR A 306 8.77 13.92 15.61
CA THR A 306 7.84 14.87 16.23
C THR A 306 7.21 15.76 15.17
N GLN A 307 5.88 15.85 15.19
CA GLN A 307 5.12 16.75 14.33
C GLN A 307 4.86 18.04 15.11
N SER A 308 5.75 19.03 15.00
CA SER A 308 5.72 20.23 15.86
C SER A 308 4.42 21.02 15.68
N GLU A 309 4.02 21.32 14.46
CA GLU A 309 2.81 22.10 14.17
C GLU A 309 1.53 21.38 14.64
N LEU A 310 1.46 20.06 14.43
CA LEU A 310 0.35 19.26 14.92
C LEU A 310 0.35 19.18 16.46
N SER A 311 1.51 19.01 17.07
CA SER A 311 1.65 19.00 18.54
C SER A 311 1.16 20.32 19.15
N ASP A 312 1.57 21.45 18.58
CA ASP A 312 1.14 22.78 19.03
C ASP A 312 -0.38 22.95 18.90
N THR A 313 -0.96 22.44 17.81
CA THR A 313 -2.41 22.51 17.57
C THR A 313 -3.19 21.66 18.58
N VAL A 314 -2.76 20.42 18.82
CA VAL A 314 -3.40 19.53 19.81
C VAL A 314 -3.27 20.11 21.22
N GLN A 315 -2.07 20.58 21.58
CA GLN A 315 -1.84 21.22 22.87
C GLN A 315 -2.74 22.44 23.07
N GLN A 316 -2.96 23.24 22.02
CA GLN A 316 -3.86 24.38 22.09
C GLN A 316 -5.32 23.94 22.32
N SER A 317 -5.80 22.90 21.65
CA SER A 317 -7.15 22.36 21.91
C SER A 317 -7.32 21.86 23.35
N PHE A 318 -6.27 21.32 23.97
CA PHE A 318 -6.29 20.95 25.39
C PHE A 318 -6.41 22.16 26.31
N LEU A 319 -5.67 23.23 26.03
CA LEU A 319 -5.77 24.49 26.78
C LEU A 319 -7.19 25.09 26.67
N ASP A 320 -7.75 25.09 25.47
CA ASP A 320 -9.09 25.64 25.21
C ASP A 320 -10.20 24.82 25.90
N ALA A 321 -9.98 23.52 26.07
CA ALA A 321 -10.85 22.61 26.83
C ALA A 321 -10.62 22.67 28.36
N GLY A 322 -9.69 23.49 28.85
CA GLY A 322 -9.41 23.66 30.28
C GLY A 322 -8.44 22.63 30.88
N LEU A 323 -7.77 21.82 30.05
CA LEU A 323 -6.74 20.86 30.47
C LEU A 323 -5.36 21.53 30.55
N ALA A 324 -5.25 22.60 31.36
CA ALA A 324 -4.05 23.44 31.42
C ALA A 324 -2.78 22.72 31.91
N ASP A 325 -2.94 21.69 32.74
CA ASP A 325 -1.85 20.89 33.30
C ASP A 325 -1.55 19.62 32.49
N ALA A 326 -2.25 19.42 31.37
CA ALA A 326 -2.01 18.30 30.47
C ALA A 326 -0.98 18.67 29.38
N GLU A 327 -0.13 17.69 29.05
CA GLU A 327 0.85 17.81 27.97
C GLU A 327 0.44 16.86 26.83
N ALA A 328 0.39 17.38 25.60
CA ALA A 328 0.03 16.62 24.41
C ALA A 328 1.08 16.81 23.31
N THR A 329 1.53 15.71 22.73
CA THR A 329 2.43 15.74 21.57
C THR A 329 1.95 14.75 20.51
N ALA A 330 2.17 15.11 19.25
CA ALA A 330 1.92 14.25 18.10
C ALA A 330 3.25 13.89 17.44
N ALA A 331 3.40 12.63 17.06
CA ALA A 331 4.60 12.16 16.39
C ALA A 331 4.24 11.20 15.26
N ALA A 332 4.85 11.40 14.11
CA ALA A 332 4.72 10.51 12.99
C ALA A 332 5.69 9.34 13.20
N TYR A 333 5.15 8.13 13.28
CA TYR A 333 5.92 6.90 13.23
C TYR A 333 6.00 6.43 11.78
N GLY A 334 7.19 6.03 11.34
CA GLY A 334 7.44 5.70 9.94
C GLY A 334 8.92 5.41 9.71
N GLU A 335 9.38 5.57 8.48
CA GLU A 335 10.75 5.27 8.11
C GLU A 335 11.45 6.44 7.43
N ASN A 336 12.67 6.74 7.89
CA ASN A 336 13.56 7.66 7.21
C ASN A 336 14.25 6.94 6.08
N TYR A 337 14.21 7.46 4.86
CA TYR A 337 15.19 7.14 3.84
C TYR A 337 16.49 7.87 4.15
N VAL A 338 17.49 7.14 4.61
CA VAL A 338 18.79 7.68 4.99
C VAL A 338 19.80 7.39 3.91
N CYS A 339 20.34 8.41 3.26
CA CYS A 339 21.46 8.33 2.33
C CYS A 339 22.61 9.19 2.85
N GLY A 340 23.86 8.76 2.75
CA GLY A 340 24.96 9.65 3.15
C GLY A 340 25.03 9.93 4.66
N GLY A 341 24.31 9.16 5.48
CA GLY A 341 24.09 9.49 6.90
C GLY A 341 23.12 10.67 7.12
N LYS A 342 22.38 11.08 6.08
CA LYS A 342 21.37 12.15 6.11
C LYS A 342 20.00 11.57 5.79
N VAL A 343 18.97 12.11 6.43
CA VAL A 343 17.58 11.80 6.08
C VAL A 343 17.22 12.61 4.83
N GLU A 344 16.98 11.91 3.73
CA GLU A 344 16.56 12.52 2.46
C GLU A 344 15.03 12.56 2.34
N ARG A 345 14.34 11.55 2.88
CA ARG A 345 12.87 11.45 2.91
C ARG A 345 12.38 10.78 4.18
N PHE A 346 11.13 11.03 4.56
CA PHE A 346 10.44 10.31 5.63
C PHE A 346 9.08 9.83 5.12
N ALA A 347 8.83 8.51 5.19
CA ALA A 347 7.56 7.90 4.85
C ALA A 347 6.78 7.65 6.15
N ILE A 348 5.62 8.30 6.28
CA ILE A 348 4.82 8.24 7.51
C ILE A 348 3.90 7.04 7.45
N MET A 349 4.01 6.14 8.44
CA MET A 349 3.10 5.01 8.61
C MET A 349 1.86 5.42 9.40
N GLN A 350 2.05 6.11 10.52
CA GLN A 350 0.96 6.49 11.41
C GLN A 350 1.32 7.75 12.21
N THR A 351 0.31 8.41 12.77
CA THR A 351 0.51 9.47 13.77
C THR A 351 0.12 8.97 15.15
N ASP A 352 1.08 8.98 16.06
CA ASP A 352 0.91 8.65 17.47
C ASP A 352 0.71 9.92 18.30
N PHE A 353 -0.23 9.86 19.24
CA PHE A 353 -0.41 10.89 20.26
C PHE A 353 0.16 10.43 21.59
N ARG A 354 0.95 11.29 22.23
CA ARG A 354 1.46 11.05 23.59
C ARG A 354 0.91 12.13 24.49
N ILE A 355 0.07 11.70 25.43
CA ILE A 355 -0.68 12.56 26.34
C ILE A 355 -0.25 12.27 27.77
N THR A 356 0.07 13.32 28.53
CA THR A 356 0.29 13.24 29.98
C THR A 356 -0.75 14.06 30.70
N LEU A 357 -1.53 13.43 31.56
CA LEU A 357 -2.53 14.06 32.42
C LEU A 357 -1.98 14.15 33.84
N ARG A 358 -1.89 15.37 34.38
CA ARG A 358 -1.52 15.60 35.78
C ARG A 358 -2.78 15.66 36.64
N VAL A 359 -2.85 14.80 37.66
CA VAL A 359 -4.01 14.67 38.56
C VAL A 359 -3.56 14.66 40.02
N ASP A 360 -4.49 14.98 40.93
CA ASP A 360 -4.22 14.92 42.37
C ASP A 360 -3.99 13.48 42.85
N GLN A 361 -4.74 12.51 42.32
CA GLN A 361 -4.68 11.11 42.72
C GLN A 361 -4.89 10.19 41.52
N THR A 362 -3.95 9.26 41.26
CA THR A 362 -4.06 8.32 40.13
C THR A 362 -5.10 7.21 40.33
N ASP A 363 -5.55 7.00 41.57
CA ASP A 363 -6.53 5.98 41.97
C ASP A 363 -7.97 6.51 42.03
N ASP A 364 -8.19 7.80 41.79
CA ASP A 364 -9.52 8.36 41.50
C ASP A 364 -9.92 8.02 40.05
N LEU A 365 -10.31 6.76 39.83
CA LEU A 365 -10.62 6.23 38.50
C LEU A 365 -11.79 6.95 37.83
N ASP A 366 -12.75 7.45 38.60
CA ASP A 366 -13.89 8.17 38.04
C ASP A 366 -13.44 9.53 37.48
N GLY A 367 -12.71 10.32 38.29
CA GLY A 367 -12.13 11.59 37.85
C GLY A 367 -11.14 11.44 36.69
N VAL A 368 -10.27 10.43 36.74
CA VAL A 368 -9.36 10.10 35.64
C VAL A 368 -10.13 9.76 34.37
N GLY A 369 -11.20 8.96 34.48
CA GLY A 369 -12.03 8.57 33.34
C GLY A 369 -12.73 9.75 32.66
N GLU A 370 -13.22 10.71 33.43
CA GLU A 370 -13.82 11.95 32.88
C GLU A 370 -12.78 12.80 32.12
N LEU A 371 -11.55 12.89 32.65
CA LEU A 371 -10.45 13.57 31.96
C LEU A 371 -10.05 12.85 30.66
N VAL A 372 -9.92 11.52 30.69
CA VAL A 372 -9.66 10.70 29.50
C VAL A 372 -10.79 10.86 28.47
N GLY A 373 -12.04 10.90 28.90
CA GLY A 373 -13.17 11.17 28.00
C GLY A 373 -13.07 12.54 27.32
N THR A 374 -12.61 13.57 28.04
CA THR A 374 -12.34 14.90 27.48
C THR A 374 -11.20 14.87 26.47
N VAL A 375 -10.10 14.19 26.79
CA VAL A 375 -8.98 13.95 25.87
C VAL A 375 -9.46 13.31 24.57
N LEU A 376 -10.27 12.26 24.64
CA LEU A 376 -10.76 11.57 23.45
C LEU A 376 -11.70 12.44 22.62
N ASN A 377 -12.55 13.28 23.23
CA ASN A 377 -13.37 14.24 22.48
C ASN A 377 -12.52 15.28 21.73
N ILE A 378 -11.38 15.70 22.30
CA ILE A 378 -10.47 16.63 21.64
C ILE A 378 -9.75 15.91 20.51
N LEU A 379 -9.21 14.71 20.79
CA LEU A 379 -8.49 13.94 19.79
C LEU A 379 -9.39 13.55 18.62
N GLU A 380 -10.69 13.37 18.81
CA GLU A 380 -11.67 13.19 17.73
C GLU A 380 -11.61 14.31 16.66
N GLU A 381 -11.28 15.55 17.05
CA GLU A 381 -11.09 16.66 16.10
C GLU A 381 -9.79 16.54 15.29
N PHE A 382 -8.85 15.74 15.79
CA PHE A 382 -7.60 15.37 15.13
C PHE A 382 -7.73 14.01 14.46
N ASP A 383 -8.81 13.89 13.70
CA ASP A 383 -9.01 12.72 12.88
C ASP A 383 -7.90 12.61 11.83
N THR A 384 -8.04 11.56 11.06
CA THR A 384 -7.03 11.12 10.16
C THR A 384 -6.91 11.99 8.90
N ASP A 385 -7.91 12.82 8.55
CA ASP A 385 -7.75 13.86 7.53
C ASP A 385 -6.80 14.99 7.99
N SER A 386 -6.57 15.12 9.30
CA SER A 386 -5.69 16.13 9.91
C SER A 386 -4.36 15.57 10.43
N THR A 387 -4.16 14.25 10.38
CA THR A 387 -2.96 13.58 10.88
C THR A 387 -2.25 12.75 9.78
N PRO A 388 -0.94 12.91 9.57
CA PRO A 388 -0.23 12.18 8.52
C PRO A 388 -0.11 10.66 8.81
N GLY A 389 -0.26 9.81 7.78
CA GLY A 389 0.03 8.37 7.88
C GLY A 389 -0.95 7.49 7.12
N LEU A 390 -0.52 6.26 6.82
CA LEU A 390 -1.31 5.23 6.12
C LEU A 390 -2.33 4.54 7.01
N VAL A 391 -2.13 4.53 8.33
CA VAL A 391 -3.02 3.90 9.31
C VAL A 391 -3.19 4.79 10.55
N GLY A 392 -4.29 4.56 11.29
CA GLY A 392 -4.51 5.24 12.57
C GLY A 392 -3.45 4.79 13.58
N GLY A 393 -2.74 5.75 14.18
CA GLY A 393 -1.65 5.44 15.12
C GLY A 393 -2.15 5.14 16.53
N ASP A 394 -1.25 5.26 17.49
CA ASP A 394 -1.50 4.93 18.89
C ASP A 394 -1.72 6.17 19.76
N ILE A 395 -2.60 6.06 20.75
CA ILE A 395 -2.70 7.01 21.86
C ILE A 395 -1.98 6.41 23.06
N PHE A 396 -0.87 7.03 23.44
CA PHE A 396 -0.14 6.74 24.67
C PHE A 396 -0.57 7.73 25.75
N LEU A 397 -1.29 7.26 26.77
CA LEU A 397 -1.78 8.11 27.84
C LEU A 397 -1.07 7.79 29.15
N SER A 398 -0.48 8.81 29.79
CA SER A 398 0.14 8.73 31.10
C SER A 398 -0.59 9.62 32.10
N VAL A 399 -1.08 9.04 33.19
CA VAL A 399 -1.71 9.74 34.31
C VAL A 399 -0.69 9.82 35.45
N VAL A 400 -0.37 11.03 35.89
CA VAL A 400 0.67 11.29 36.90
C VAL A 400 0.12 12.09 38.09
N SER A 401 0.48 11.66 39.30
CA SER A 401 0.30 12.37 40.58
C SER A 401 1.60 12.25 41.37
N ASP A 402 1.90 13.17 42.30
CA ASP A 402 3.16 13.23 43.06
C ASP A 402 3.70 11.85 43.50
N GLY A 403 4.65 11.31 42.73
CA GLY A 403 5.34 10.04 42.99
C GLY A 403 4.70 8.77 42.40
N ASN A 404 3.54 8.87 41.74
CA ASN A 404 2.83 7.77 41.08
C ASN A 404 2.54 8.07 39.61
N GLN A 405 2.75 7.07 38.75
CA GLN A 405 2.41 7.14 37.33
C GLN A 405 1.72 5.84 36.93
N ARG A 406 0.64 5.99 36.17
CA ARG A 406 0.00 4.89 35.43
C ARG A 406 -0.13 5.30 33.98
N GLY A 407 -0.12 4.35 33.07
CA GLY A 407 -0.33 4.66 31.67
C GLY A 407 -0.76 3.43 30.90
N PHE A 408 -1.39 3.70 29.77
CA PHE A 408 -1.86 2.69 28.84
C PHE A 408 -1.64 3.16 27.41
N GLN A 409 -1.70 2.20 26.50
CA GLN A 409 -1.65 2.43 25.06
C GLN A 409 -2.91 1.83 24.47
N VAL A 410 -3.54 2.58 23.57
CA VAL A 410 -4.70 2.11 22.82
C VAL A 410 -4.57 2.62 21.39
N ALA A 411 -4.93 1.79 20.41
CA ALA A 411 -5.00 2.24 19.03
C ALA A 411 -6.04 3.36 18.91
N TYR A 412 -5.71 4.43 18.19
CA TYR A 412 -6.54 5.62 18.05
C TYR A 412 -7.97 5.26 17.62
N VAL A 413 -8.09 4.43 16.58
CA VAL A 413 -9.37 3.95 16.03
C VAL A 413 -10.19 3.19 17.08
N VAL A 414 -9.57 2.33 17.89
CA VAL A 414 -10.26 1.58 18.95
C VAL A 414 -10.78 2.54 20.03
N ALA A 415 -9.98 3.54 20.41
CA ALA A 415 -10.39 4.53 21.41
C ALA A 415 -11.59 5.37 20.93
N MET A 416 -11.59 5.78 19.65
CA MET A 416 -12.70 6.52 19.05
C MET A 416 -13.97 5.68 18.98
N ASP A 417 -13.88 4.41 18.57
CA ASP A 417 -15.03 3.50 18.52
C ASP A 417 -15.67 3.30 19.89
N ILE A 418 -14.86 3.07 20.93
CA ILE A 418 -15.34 2.95 22.32
C ILE A 418 -16.03 4.24 22.74
N ARG A 419 -15.42 5.39 22.44
CA ARG A 419 -15.93 6.69 22.85
C ARG A 419 -17.27 7.04 22.20
N LEU A 420 -17.37 6.90 20.88
CA LEU A 420 -18.51 7.35 20.09
C LEU A 420 -19.70 6.39 20.14
N ALA A 421 -19.44 5.08 20.15
CA ALA A 421 -20.51 4.09 20.06
C ALA A 421 -21.17 3.77 21.41
N GLN A 422 -20.44 3.91 22.51
CA GLN A 422 -20.89 3.40 23.81
C GLN A 422 -21.26 4.50 24.82
N GLY A 423 -20.86 5.76 24.58
CA GLY A 423 -21.19 6.87 25.47
C GLY A 423 -20.66 6.71 26.90
N LEU A 424 -19.63 5.87 27.09
CA LEU A 424 -19.04 5.56 28.39
C LEU A 424 -18.34 6.78 28.98
N SER A 425 -18.30 6.85 30.31
CA SER A 425 -17.57 7.87 31.07
C SER A 425 -17.00 7.28 32.36
N GLY A 426 -16.20 8.07 33.08
CA GLY A 426 -15.61 7.67 34.35
C GLY A 426 -14.90 6.32 34.31
N THR A 427 -15.13 5.51 35.34
CA THR A 427 -14.47 4.20 35.48
C THR A 427 -14.85 3.21 34.36
N GLU A 428 -16.09 3.28 33.84
CA GLU A 428 -16.55 2.37 32.78
C GLU A 428 -15.78 2.58 31.47
N LEU A 429 -15.45 3.83 31.15
CA LEU A 429 -14.61 4.16 30.00
C LEU A 429 -13.19 3.61 30.17
N LEU A 430 -12.60 3.77 31.36
CA LEU A 430 -11.25 3.27 31.66
C LEU A 430 -11.18 1.74 31.54
N ASP A 431 -12.18 1.03 32.07
CA ASP A 431 -12.26 -0.43 31.97
C ASP A 431 -12.36 -0.89 30.50
N ALA A 432 -13.15 -0.20 29.67
CA ALA A 432 -13.28 -0.51 28.24
C ALA A 432 -11.98 -0.27 27.46
N LEU A 433 -11.18 0.73 27.86
CA LEU A 433 -9.88 1.05 27.29
C LEU A 433 -8.74 0.15 27.82
N GLY A 434 -9.01 -0.69 28.83
CA GLY A 434 -8.03 -1.60 29.42
C GLY A 434 -7.03 -0.94 30.37
N TYR A 435 -7.42 0.14 31.04
CA TYR A 435 -6.58 0.92 31.99
C TYR A 435 -6.28 0.21 33.32
#